data_AF-A0ABD1PFB8-F1
#
_entry.id   AF-A0ABD1PFB8-F1
#
_cell.length_a   1.000
_cell.length_b   1.000
_cell.length_c   1.000
_cell.angle_alpha   90.00
_cell.angle_beta   90.00
_cell.angle_gamma   90.00
#
_symmetry.space_group_name_H-M   'P 1'
#
loop_
_entity.id
_entity.type
_entity.pdbx_description
1 polymer ?
#
loop_
_entity_poly.entity_id
_entity_poly.type
_entity_poly.pdbx_seq_one_letter_code
_entity_poly.pdbx_strand_id
1 'polypeptide(L)'
;MEIIIDNLNAESDVIEARNAALKNKNGIRSLDLQFREEVRMDVMEALQPPPNLLELSFVGYVGIEFPRWITMSLNNLKFVIMDNCSSLPPLGNLEFLEEIYISSMKNMKYLGREFLGITGDGSAIAFPKLKILHFETCEEWTDLLLPQSEGAAPPPPKQDATGEVGY
;
A
#
# COMPACT_ATOMS: atom_id res chain seq x y z
N MET A 1 -3.94 -4.12 -24.46
CA MET A 1 -3.79 -2.66 -24.65
C MET A 1 -3.22 -2.10 -23.37
N GLU A 2 -2.30 -1.15 -23.50
CA GLU A 2 -1.71 -0.37 -22.42
C GLU A 2 -2.27 1.05 -22.49
N ILE A 3 -2.51 1.67 -21.33
CA ILE A 3 -2.91 3.06 -21.23
C ILE A 3 -1.96 3.76 -20.27
N ILE A 4 -1.43 4.90 -20.70
CA ILE A 4 -0.63 5.80 -19.90
C ILE A 4 -1.46 7.06 -19.68
N ILE A 5 -1.63 7.46 -18.43
CA ILE A 5 -2.24 8.73 -18.03
C ILE A 5 -1.16 9.53 -17.33
N ASP A 6 -0.71 10.59 -18.00
CA ASP A 6 0.34 11.45 -17.52
C ASP A 6 -0.21 12.77 -16.98
N ASN A 7 0.68 13.51 -16.31
CA ASN A 7 0.42 14.87 -15.86
C ASN A 7 -0.75 14.98 -14.85
N LEU A 8 -1.00 13.93 -14.07
CA LEU A 8 -1.98 13.95 -12.98
C LEU A 8 -1.47 14.88 -11.86
N ASN A 9 -2.31 15.83 -11.47
CA ASN A 9 -2.03 16.85 -10.46
C ASN A 9 -3.31 17.27 -9.72
N ALA A 10 -3.19 18.20 -8.77
CA ALA A 10 -4.30 18.62 -7.91
C ALA A 10 -5.42 19.35 -8.66
N GLU A 11 -5.12 19.94 -9.82
CA GLU A 11 -6.06 20.70 -10.66
C GLU A 11 -6.80 19.83 -11.67
N SER A 12 -6.46 18.53 -11.78
CA SER A 12 -7.10 17.61 -12.72
C SER A 12 -8.61 17.51 -12.49
N ASP A 13 -9.40 17.58 -13.57
CA ASP A 13 -10.86 17.60 -13.48
C ASP A 13 -11.43 16.19 -13.30
N VAL A 14 -12.18 15.97 -12.21
CA VAL A 14 -12.87 14.70 -11.93
C VAL A 14 -13.87 14.32 -13.02
N ILE A 15 -14.45 15.29 -13.73
CA ILE A 15 -15.34 15.08 -14.87
C ILE A 15 -14.56 14.45 -16.02
N GLU A 16 -13.34 14.90 -16.29
CA GLU A 16 -12.48 14.31 -17.32
C GLU A 16 -12.10 12.87 -16.97
N ALA A 17 -11.68 12.63 -15.73
CA ALA A 17 -11.39 11.28 -15.23
C ALA A 17 -12.62 10.35 -15.35
N ARG A 18 -13.82 10.84 -15.02
CA ARG A 18 -15.07 10.08 -15.18
C ARG A 18 -15.40 9.82 -16.64
N ASN A 19 -15.23 10.82 -17.51
CA ASN A 19 -15.48 10.71 -18.95
C ASN A 19 -14.51 9.73 -19.61
N ALA A 20 -13.30 9.55 -19.08
CA ALA A 20 -12.38 8.51 -19.54
C ALA A 20 -12.96 7.10 -19.37
N ALA A 21 -13.88 6.91 -18.41
CA ALA A 21 -14.68 5.71 -18.19
C ALA A 21 -13.86 4.41 -18.25
N LEU A 22 -12.66 4.42 -17.63
CA LEU A 22 -11.67 3.35 -17.76
C LEU A 22 -12.25 1.99 -17.42
N LYS A 23 -13.04 1.89 -16.34
CA LYS A 23 -13.76 0.69 -15.92
C LYS A 23 -14.54 -0.03 -17.03
N ASN A 24 -15.10 0.73 -17.98
CA ASN A 24 -15.95 0.20 -19.05
C ASN A 24 -15.16 -0.12 -20.33
N LYS A 25 -13.87 0.24 -20.39
CA LYS A 25 -13.03 -0.02 -21.56
C LYS A 25 -12.55 -1.46 -21.55
N ASN A 26 -12.90 -2.20 -22.60
CA ASN A 26 -12.46 -3.58 -22.77
C ASN A 26 -11.04 -3.65 -23.36
N GLY A 27 -10.28 -4.67 -22.98
CA GLY A 27 -8.97 -4.99 -23.57
C GLY A 27 -7.77 -4.21 -23.00
N ILE A 28 -8.00 -3.28 -22.07
CA ILE A 28 -6.93 -2.70 -21.26
C ILE A 28 -6.42 -3.79 -20.32
N ARG A 29 -5.11 -3.99 -20.33
CA ARG A 29 -4.41 -4.96 -19.47
C ARG A 29 -3.34 -4.29 -18.62
N SER A 30 -2.85 -3.13 -19.04
CA SER A 30 -1.86 -2.35 -18.33
C SER A 30 -2.32 -0.90 -18.20
N LEU A 31 -2.16 -0.33 -17.01
CA LEU A 31 -2.46 1.06 -16.68
C LEU A 31 -1.27 1.68 -15.97
N ASP A 32 -0.72 2.74 -16.57
CA ASP A 32 0.35 3.54 -15.98
C ASP A 32 -0.19 4.92 -15.61
N LEU A 33 -0.09 5.27 -14.33
CA LEU A 33 -0.52 6.54 -13.78
C LEU A 33 0.73 7.32 -13.35
N GLN A 34 0.98 8.45 -14.03
CA GLN A 34 2.14 9.29 -13.77
C GLN A 34 1.72 10.62 -13.16
N PHE A 35 2.28 10.91 -11.99
CA PHE A 35 1.97 12.06 -11.17
C PHE A 35 3.16 13.02 -11.16
N ARG A 36 2.85 14.32 -11.22
CA ARG A 36 3.86 15.38 -11.03
C ARG A 36 3.71 16.08 -9.69
N GLU A 37 2.51 16.06 -9.15
CA GLU A 37 2.13 16.70 -7.90
C GLU A 37 1.11 15.83 -7.17
N GLU A 38 0.71 16.26 -5.97
CA GLU A 38 -0.39 15.62 -5.26
C GLU A 38 -1.67 15.68 -6.09
N VAL A 39 -2.41 14.58 -6.14
CA VAL A 39 -3.66 14.45 -6.90
C VAL A 39 -4.82 14.29 -5.94
N ARG A 40 -5.97 14.85 -6.29
CA ARG A 40 -7.16 14.72 -5.45
C ARG A 40 -7.68 13.28 -5.45
N MET A 41 -8.10 12.83 -4.27
CA MET A 41 -8.60 11.48 -4.06
C MET A 41 -9.84 11.14 -4.90
N ASP A 42 -10.71 12.11 -5.18
CA ASP A 42 -11.91 11.90 -5.99
C ASP A 42 -11.61 11.72 -7.49
N VAL A 43 -10.55 12.35 -7.99
CA VAL A 43 -9.99 12.08 -9.32
C VAL A 43 -9.43 10.66 -9.38
N MET A 44 -8.66 10.25 -8.35
CA MET A 44 -8.10 8.90 -8.26
C MET A 44 -9.19 7.81 -8.21
N GLU A 45 -10.27 8.03 -7.46
CA GLU A 45 -11.41 7.11 -7.42
C GLU A 45 -12.16 7.05 -8.77
N ALA A 46 -12.20 8.16 -9.52
CA ALA A 46 -12.81 8.20 -10.84
C ALA A 46 -12.02 7.43 -11.90
N LEU A 47 -10.70 7.28 -11.72
CA LEU A 47 -9.79 6.52 -12.60
C LEU A 47 -9.87 5.00 -12.37
N GLN A 48 -10.97 4.48 -11.82
CA GLN A 48 -11.15 3.05 -11.59
C GLN A 48 -10.89 2.23 -12.86
N PRO A 49 -9.90 1.31 -12.85
CA PRO A 49 -9.58 0.48 -14.01
C PRO A 49 -10.62 -0.63 -14.25
N PRO A 50 -10.57 -1.30 -15.42
CA PRO A 50 -11.35 -2.52 -15.64
C PRO A 50 -10.94 -3.65 -14.69
N PRO A 51 -11.86 -4.57 -14.36
CA PRO A 51 -11.59 -5.69 -13.42
C PRO A 51 -10.59 -6.74 -13.94
N ASN A 52 -10.29 -6.72 -15.24
CA ASN A 52 -9.36 -7.66 -15.89
C ASN A 52 -7.97 -7.04 -16.11
N LEU A 53 -7.66 -5.93 -15.45
CA LEU A 53 -6.34 -5.33 -15.46
C LEU A 53 -5.31 -6.33 -14.89
N LEU A 54 -4.16 -6.43 -15.54
CA LEU A 54 -3.07 -7.34 -15.18
C LEU A 54 -1.87 -6.59 -14.61
N GLU A 55 -1.64 -5.35 -15.07
CA GLU A 55 -0.46 -4.56 -14.74
C GLU A 55 -0.90 -3.16 -14.32
N LEU A 56 -0.30 -2.64 -13.25
CA LEU A 56 -0.60 -1.32 -12.72
C LEU A 56 0.69 -0.62 -12.29
N SER A 57 0.86 0.63 -12.69
CA SER A 57 2.01 1.45 -12.33
C SER A 57 1.55 2.78 -11.73
N PHE A 58 2.19 3.15 -10.62
CA PHE A 58 2.11 4.48 -10.03
C PHE A 58 3.51 5.08 -10.04
N VAL A 59 3.70 6.19 -10.77
CA VAL A 59 4.99 6.88 -10.87
C VAL A 59 4.87 8.29 -10.31
N GLY A 60 5.69 8.63 -9.31
CA GLY A 60 5.67 9.96 -8.71
C GLY A 60 4.49 10.22 -7.75
N TYR A 61 3.77 9.17 -7.30
CA TYR A 61 2.56 9.32 -6.50
C TYR A 61 2.87 9.75 -5.06
N VAL A 62 2.77 11.03 -4.73
CA VAL A 62 3.11 11.52 -3.38
C VAL A 62 1.96 11.44 -2.35
N GLY A 63 0.79 10.94 -2.75
CA GLY A 63 -0.38 10.83 -1.89
C GLY A 63 -0.20 9.82 -0.74
N ILE A 64 -0.91 10.07 0.37
CA ILE A 64 -0.86 9.23 1.58
C ILE A 64 -1.92 8.12 1.53
N GLU A 65 -3.06 8.38 0.90
CA GLU A 65 -4.15 7.41 0.77
C GLU A 65 -4.13 6.75 -0.60
N PHE A 66 -4.77 5.60 -0.74
CA PHE A 66 -4.91 4.91 -2.02
C PHE A 66 -6.39 4.65 -2.33
N PRO A 67 -6.77 4.60 -3.62
CA PRO A 67 -8.16 4.43 -3.98
C PRO A 67 -8.65 3.03 -3.67
N ARG A 68 -9.91 2.95 -3.24
CA ARG A 68 -10.54 1.71 -2.77
C ARG A 68 -10.51 0.61 -3.83
N TRP A 69 -10.53 0.99 -5.10
CA TRP A 69 -10.52 0.02 -6.19
C TRP A 69 -9.24 -0.83 -6.25
N ILE A 70 -8.10 -0.41 -5.67
CA ILE A 70 -6.86 -1.22 -5.65
C ILE A 70 -7.09 -2.56 -4.97
N THR A 71 -7.86 -2.57 -3.88
CA THR A 71 -8.06 -3.75 -3.04
C THR A 71 -9.40 -4.43 -3.32
N MET A 72 -10.37 -3.69 -3.85
CA MET A 72 -11.73 -4.20 -4.10
C MET A 72 -11.97 -4.69 -5.52
N SER A 73 -11.19 -4.27 -6.51
CA SER A 73 -11.54 -4.45 -7.93
C SER A 73 -10.44 -5.05 -8.81
N LEU A 74 -9.24 -5.28 -8.26
CA LEU A 74 -8.06 -5.72 -9.02
C LEU A 74 -7.70 -7.20 -8.79
N ASN A 75 -8.71 -8.07 -8.76
CA ASN A 75 -8.51 -9.49 -8.44
C ASN A 75 -7.59 -10.24 -9.41
N ASN A 76 -7.43 -9.75 -10.64
CA ASN A 76 -6.58 -10.37 -11.67
C ASN A 76 -5.20 -9.73 -11.81
N LEU A 77 -4.87 -8.76 -10.95
CA LEU A 77 -3.60 -8.04 -11.03
C LEU A 77 -2.44 -9.00 -10.77
N LYS A 78 -1.44 -8.94 -11.65
CA LYS A 78 -0.24 -9.78 -11.61
C LYS A 78 1.03 -9.00 -11.32
N PHE A 79 1.07 -7.75 -11.76
CA PHE A 79 2.26 -6.94 -11.70
C PHE A 79 1.91 -5.54 -11.20
N VAL A 80 2.71 -5.02 -10.28
CA VAL A 80 2.54 -3.66 -9.79
C VAL A 80 3.88 -2.95 -9.60
N ILE A 81 3.96 -1.72 -10.10
CA ILE A 81 5.05 -0.78 -9.82
C ILE A 81 4.50 0.34 -8.95
N MET A 82 5.22 0.66 -7.88
CA MET A 82 4.97 1.83 -7.05
C MET A 82 6.26 2.60 -6.86
N ASP A 83 6.32 3.80 -7.42
CA ASP A 83 7.47 4.69 -7.35
C ASP A 83 7.12 5.99 -6.62
N ASN A 84 7.99 6.36 -5.66
CA ASN A 84 7.90 7.60 -4.89
C ASN A 84 6.61 7.75 -4.07
N CYS A 85 6.05 6.63 -3.59
CA CYS A 85 4.89 6.64 -2.71
C CYS A 85 5.25 6.95 -1.25
N SER A 86 4.35 7.67 -0.57
CA SER A 86 4.49 7.96 0.87
C SER A 86 3.89 6.86 1.76
N SER A 87 3.08 5.96 1.19
CA SER A 87 2.51 4.79 1.85
C SER A 87 2.30 3.66 0.83
N LEU A 88 1.83 2.48 1.28
CA LEU A 88 1.51 1.35 0.41
C LEU A 88 0.12 0.78 0.76
N PRO A 89 -0.71 0.43 -0.23
CA PRO A 89 -2.00 -0.20 0.02
C PRO A 89 -1.82 -1.67 0.45
N PRO A 90 -2.87 -2.32 0.98
CA PRO A 90 -2.82 -3.71 1.41
C PRO A 90 -2.83 -4.67 0.21
N LEU A 91 -1.68 -4.82 -0.44
CA LEU A 91 -1.52 -5.64 -1.65
C LEU A 91 -1.54 -7.15 -1.35
N GLY A 92 -1.30 -7.56 -0.11
CA GLY A 92 -1.22 -8.97 0.27
C GLY A 92 -2.50 -9.78 0.04
N ASN A 93 -3.64 -9.08 -0.10
CA ASN A 93 -4.94 -9.68 -0.42
C ASN A 93 -5.13 -10.00 -1.91
N LEU A 94 -4.19 -9.59 -2.77
CA LEU A 94 -4.28 -9.84 -4.21
C LEU A 94 -3.72 -11.24 -4.55
N GLU A 95 -4.64 -12.20 -4.69
CA GLU A 95 -4.30 -13.63 -4.85
C GLU A 95 -3.50 -13.96 -6.12
N PHE A 96 -3.56 -13.11 -7.14
CA PHE A 96 -2.92 -13.33 -8.44
C PHE A 96 -1.66 -12.49 -8.65
N LEU A 97 -1.25 -11.71 -7.65
CA LEU A 97 -0.09 -10.85 -7.74
C LEU A 97 1.18 -11.71 -7.78
N GLU A 98 1.92 -11.61 -8.87
CA GLU A 98 3.15 -12.38 -9.15
C GLU A 98 4.40 -11.52 -8.91
N GLU A 99 4.32 -10.20 -9.15
CA GLU A 99 5.48 -9.32 -9.13
C GLU A 99 5.12 -7.95 -8.54
N ILE A 100 5.96 -7.48 -7.60
CA ILE A 100 5.86 -6.17 -6.97
C ILE A 100 7.22 -5.49 -7.08
N TYR A 101 7.22 -4.29 -7.65
CA TYR A 101 8.38 -3.43 -7.76
C TYR A 101 8.09 -2.13 -7.04
N ILE A 102 8.91 -1.83 -6.03
CA ILE A 102 8.80 -0.66 -5.19
C ILE A 102 10.10 0.13 -5.29
N SER A 103 10.01 1.39 -5.70
CA SER A 103 11.20 2.24 -5.89
C SER A 103 11.02 3.63 -5.29
N SER A 104 12.15 4.29 -4.99
CA SER A 104 12.22 5.72 -4.64
C SER A 104 11.35 6.12 -3.44
N MET A 105 11.16 5.25 -2.46
CA MET A 105 10.27 5.45 -1.31
C MET A 105 10.86 6.40 -0.25
N LYS A 106 11.13 7.66 -0.62
CA LYS A 106 11.85 8.65 0.22
C LYS A 106 11.14 8.97 1.52
N ASN A 107 9.81 8.96 1.52
CA ASN A 107 9.01 9.32 2.70
C ASN A 107 8.57 8.10 3.51
N MET A 108 8.90 6.87 3.07
CA MET A 108 8.42 5.67 3.72
C MET A 108 9.41 5.15 4.77
N LYS A 109 9.02 5.25 6.04
CA LYS A 109 9.88 4.89 7.19
C LYS A 109 9.82 3.42 7.61
N TYR A 110 8.68 2.77 7.37
CA TYR A 110 8.47 1.37 7.70
C TYR A 110 7.41 0.77 6.77
N LEU A 111 7.39 -0.56 6.64
CA LEU A 111 6.33 -1.30 5.98
C LEU A 111 5.44 -1.90 7.05
N GLY A 112 4.22 -1.41 7.19
CA GLY A 112 3.31 -1.97 8.18
C GLY A 112 2.67 -3.28 7.72
N ARG A 113 2.04 -3.97 8.67
CA ARG A 113 1.38 -5.26 8.46
C ARG A 113 0.18 -5.16 7.51
N GLU A 114 -0.36 -3.95 7.36
CA GLU A 114 -1.40 -3.62 6.39
C GLU A 114 -0.98 -3.98 4.97
N PHE A 115 0.29 -3.78 4.59
CA PHE A 115 0.78 -4.15 3.25
C PHE A 115 0.54 -5.64 2.94
N LEU A 116 0.70 -6.49 3.95
CA LEU A 116 0.48 -7.93 3.85
C LEU A 116 -1.01 -8.30 3.80
N GLY A 117 -1.93 -7.35 3.92
CA GLY A 117 -3.37 -7.62 3.93
C GLY A 117 -3.85 -8.40 5.16
N ILE A 118 -3.00 -8.57 6.17
CA ILE A 118 -3.30 -9.39 7.34
C ILE A 118 -4.32 -8.66 8.23
N THR A 119 -5.59 -9.04 8.11
CA THR A 119 -6.66 -8.63 9.02
C THR A 119 -7.03 -9.81 9.94
N GLY A 120 -6.62 -9.77 11.22
CA GLY A 120 -7.01 -10.78 12.21
C GLY A 120 -5.85 -11.55 12.84
N ASP A 121 -6.07 -12.83 13.14
CA ASP A 121 -5.17 -13.71 13.91
C ASP A 121 -3.86 -14.12 13.19
N GLY A 122 -3.64 -13.61 11.97
CA GLY A 122 -2.45 -13.91 11.17
C GLY A 122 -2.53 -15.24 10.41
N SER A 123 -3.70 -15.89 10.31
CA SER A 123 -3.84 -17.17 9.60
C SER A 123 -3.88 -17.04 8.07
N ALA A 124 -4.11 -15.85 7.51
CA ALA A 124 -4.17 -15.65 6.06
C ALA A 124 -2.76 -15.57 5.46
N ILE A 125 -2.51 -16.34 4.40
CA ILE A 125 -1.26 -16.27 3.64
C ILE A 125 -1.31 -15.04 2.73
N ALA A 126 -0.47 -14.05 3.01
CA ALA A 126 -0.26 -12.91 2.13
C ALA A 126 0.43 -13.37 0.83
N PHE A 127 0.01 -12.81 -0.30
CA PHE A 127 0.69 -12.97 -1.59
C PHE A 127 0.90 -14.44 -2.06
N PRO A 128 -0.16 -15.24 -2.23
CA PRO A 128 -0.04 -16.68 -2.51
C PRO A 128 0.66 -17.05 -3.83
N LYS A 129 0.81 -16.11 -4.77
CA LYS A 129 1.45 -16.32 -6.08
C LYS A 129 2.67 -15.45 -6.35
N LEU A 130 3.14 -14.69 -5.36
CA LEU A 130 4.22 -13.75 -5.54
C LEU A 130 5.54 -14.48 -5.77
N LYS A 131 6.23 -14.06 -6.84
CA LYS A 131 7.51 -14.59 -7.30
C LYS A 131 8.61 -13.57 -7.09
N ILE A 132 8.30 -12.29 -7.32
CA ILE A 132 9.27 -11.20 -7.23
C ILE A 132 8.72 -10.12 -6.31
N LEU A 133 9.50 -9.78 -5.30
CA LEU A 133 9.31 -8.61 -4.47
C LEU A 133 10.62 -7.83 -4.50
N HIS A 134 10.61 -6.68 -5.16
CA HIS A 134 11.79 -5.86 -5.36
C HIS A 134 11.63 -4.49 -4.71
N PHE A 135 12.66 -4.08 -3.97
CA PHE A 135 12.75 -2.76 -3.34
C PHE A 135 14.03 -2.08 -3.82
N GLU A 136 13.89 -0.85 -4.30
CA GLU A 136 14.98 0.01 -4.76
C GLU A 136 14.89 1.39 -4.09
N THR A 137 16.02 1.96 -3.66
CA THR A 137 16.09 3.35 -3.11
C THR A 137 15.07 3.64 -1.99
N CYS A 138 15.00 2.75 -0.99
CA CYS A 138 14.16 2.91 0.21
C CYS A 138 14.99 3.47 1.38
N GLU A 139 15.41 4.73 1.28
CA GLU A 139 16.47 5.32 2.14
C GLU A 139 16.09 5.48 3.61
N GLU A 140 14.83 5.78 3.92
CA GLU A 140 14.35 5.96 5.30
C GLU A 140 13.76 4.68 5.93
N TRP A 141 13.83 3.56 5.22
CA TRP A 141 13.19 2.32 5.63
C TRP A 141 13.96 1.67 6.77
N THR A 142 13.39 1.74 7.98
CA THR A 142 13.92 1.11 9.19
C THR A 142 13.17 -0.21 9.44
N ASP A 143 13.90 -1.21 9.94
CA ASP A 143 13.51 -2.63 9.92
C ASP A 143 12.03 -2.92 10.21
N LEU A 144 11.52 -3.92 9.46
CA LEU A 144 10.22 -4.56 9.62
C LEU A 144 10.03 -5.02 11.07
N LEU A 145 9.40 -4.18 11.89
CA LEU A 145 8.55 -4.47 13.04
C LEU A 145 8.35 -3.15 13.77
N LEU A 146 7.09 -2.85 14.10
CA LEU A 146 6.72 -1.75 15.00
C LEU A 146 7.71 -1.68 16.18
N PRO A 147 8.10 -0.48 16.65
CA PRO A 147 8.63 -0.40 18.00
C PRO A 147 7.62 -1.10 18.90
N GLN A 148 8.05 -2.19 19.53
CA GLN A 148 7.26 -2.90 20.54
C GLN A 148 6.66 -1.82 21.43
N SER A 149 5.34 -1.82 21.60
CA SER A 149 4.70 -0.92 22.56
C SER A 149 5.34 -1.16 23.91
N GLU A 150 6.24 -0.28 24.32
CA GLU A 150 6.83 -0.25 25.65
C GLU A 150 5.74 0.26 26.60
N GLY A 151 4.82 -0.64 26.95
CA GLY A 151 3.59 -0.33 27.66
C GLY A 151 3.13 -1.45 28.61
N ALA A 152 4.02 -2.38 28.96
CA ALA A 152 3.82 -3.24 30.11
C ALA A 152 4.63 -2.66 31.27
N ALA A 153 3.94 -1.95 32.17
CA ALA A 153 4.53 -1.52 33.44
C ALA A 153 5.23 -2.71 34.12
N PRO A 154 6.43 -2.54 34.68
CA PRO A 154 7.09 -3.62 35.41
C PRO A 154 6.17 -4.09 36.55
N PRO A 155 6.08 -5.42 36.79
CA PRO A 155 5.25 -5.93 37.88
C PRO A 155 5.69 -5.28 39.20
N PRO A 156 4.75 -4.92 40.09
CA PRO A 156 5.11 -4.29 41.36
C PRO A 156 6.04 -5.22 42.14
N PRO A 157 7.06 -4.66 42.83
CA PRO A 157 8.01 -5.45 43.59
C PRO A 157 7.28 -6.28 44.63
N LYS A 158 7.61 -7.58 44.70
CA LYS A 158 7.13 -8.48 45.74
C LYS A 158 7.54 -7.88 47.09
N GLN A 159 6.57 -7.63 47.97
CA GLN A 159 6.86 -7.27 49.35
C GLN A 159 7.51 -8.49 50.01
N ASP A 160 8.81 -8.41 50.27
CA ASP A 160 9.50 -9.33 51.16
C ASP A 160 8.97 -9.08 52.58
N ALA A 161 8.25 -10.07 53.10
CA ALA A 161 7.91 -10.14 54.52
C ALA A 161 9.19 -10.53 55.30
N THR A 162 10.06 -9.57 55.54
CA THR A 162 11.11 -9.67 56.57
C THR A 162 10.63 -8.92 57.81
N GLY A 163 10.56 -9.67 58.91
CA GLY A 163 9.96 -9.23 60.16
C GLY A 163 10.67 -8.06 60.82
N GLU A 164 9.88 -7.32 61.59
CA GLU A 164 10.38 -6.45 62.64
C GLU A 164 10.21 -7.14 64.00
N VAL A 165 11.33 -7.30 64.67
CA VAL A 165 11.48 -7.49 66.11
C VAL A 165 11.69 -6.12 66.76
N GLY A 166 11.04 -5.88 67.90
CA GLY A 166 11.28 -4.75 68.83
C GLY A 166 9.98 -4.03 69.19
N TYR A 167 9.56 -3.89 70.46
CA TYR A 167 10.27 -3.85 71.74
C TYR A 167 9.64 -4.77 72.79
#